data_AF-A0A957YYA8-F1
#
_entry.id   AF-A0A957YYA8-F1
#
_cell.length_a   1.000
_cell.length_b   1.000
_cell.length_c   1.000
_cell.angle_alpha   90.00
_cell.angle_beta   90.00
_cell.angle_gamma   90.00
#
_symmetry.space_group_name_H-M   'P 1'
#
loop_
_entity.id
_entity.type
_entity.pdbx_description
1 polymer ?
#
loop_
_entity_poly.entity_id
_entity_poly.type
_entity_poly.pdbx_seq_one_letter_code
_entity_poly.pdbx_strand_id
1 'polypeptide(L)'
;IANIGDASLACGPVWEAMIFAAMDQYQTLWPREVGGAPPILFNFMNNFYGMGGQPVGETMGMGVLARVGLGVNPDAMHAERVDGFSPLAVANAVARQRELLLAGQGPALLDTVTYRFSGHSPSDASAYRERDEIERWREQDSLVAYQQAMLEQGHATADELEALDSAIQERLTRVLTAAISPDRSPRIQEGTTIAGLIFSHQRRERLDERTPEVLQTEAESRLHVTHAKHRVAFDAAGQPHPRNQCLTYAEAIFEAMMHRFYRDPTMVAYGEENRDWGGAFAVYRGLTEALPYHRLFNAPIAEAAIVGSAVGYALSGGRVVVELMYCDFMGRAGDEIFNQMAKWQAMSGGVLTMPMVLRVSVGNKYGAQHSQDWSALCTHIPGLQVFFPATPYDAKGML
;
A
#
# COMPACT_ATOMS: atom_id res chain seq x y z
N ILE A 1 -2.12 4.28 -11.12
CA ILE A 1 -1.08 3.59 -11.93
C ILE A 1 0.13 3.40 -11.04
N ALA A 2 0.58 2.17 -10.85
CA ALA A 2 1.84 1.85 -10.20
C ALA A 2 2.91 1.67 -11.29
N ASN A 3 3.91 2.56 -11.31
CA ASN A 3 5.02 2.47 -12.27
C ASN A 3 6.17 1.69 -11.63
N ILE A 4 6.61 0.63 -12.30
CA ILE A 4 7.47 -0.40 -11.72
C ILE A 4 8.59 -0.71 -12.71
N GLY A 5 9.80 -0.98 -12.23
CA GLY A 5 10.88 -1.49 -13.10
C GLY A 5 10.66 -2.96 -13.42
N ASP A 6 10.89 -3.39 -14.65
CA ASP A 6 10.80 -4.80 -15.07
C ASP A 6 11.54 -5.77 -14.14
N ALA A 7 12.76 -5.43 -13.73
CA ALA A 7 13.55 -6.29 -12.85
C ALA A 7 12.97 -6.45 -11.43
N SER A 8 12.15 -5.50 -10.97
CA SER A 8 11.55 -5.56 -9.64
C SER A 8 10.40 -6.55 -9.52
N LEU A 9 9.99 -7.17 -10.63
CA LEU A 9 9.03 -8.28 -10.59
C LEU A 9 9.55 -9.49 -9.78
N ALA A 10 10.87 -9.63 -9.61
CA ALA A 10 11.46 -10.63 -8.72
C ALA A 10 11.28 -10.29 -7.22
N CYS A 11 10.86 -9.07 -6.88
CA CYS A 11 10.59 -8.70 -5.49
C CYS A 11 9.25 -9.28 -5.04
N GLY A 12 9.27 -10.12 -3.99
CA GLY A 12 8.07 -10.74 -3.42
C GLY A 12 6.89 -9.77 -3.20
N PRO A 13 7.08 -8.57 -2.61
CA PRO A 13 6.01 -7.60 -2.40
C PRO A 13 5.29 -7.15 -3.69
N VAL A 14 5.99 -7.13 -4.83
CA VAL A 14 5.35 -6.79 -6.13
C VAL A 14 4.37 -7.89 -6.53
N TRP A 15 4.75 -9.16 -6.38
CA TRP A 15 3.86 -10.29 -6.63
C TRP A 15 2.68 -10.30 -5.66
N GLU A 16 2.97 -10.17 -4.36
CA GLU A 16 1.96 -10.11 -3.30
C GLU A 16 0.95 -8.98 -3.55
N ALA A 17 1.38 -7.79 -4.00
CA ALA A 17 0.49 -6.68 -4.33
C ALA A 17 -0.43 -6.98 -5.53
N MET A 18 0.05 -7.69 -6.56
CA MET A 18 -0.79 -8.11 -7.69
C MET A 18 -1.86 -9.12 -7.23
N ILE A 19 -1.50 -10.08 -6.38
CA ILE A 19 -2.46 -11.02 -5.79
C ILE A 19 -3.50 -10.28 -4.94
N PHE A 20 -3.06 -9.35 -4.10
CA PHE A 20 -3.96 -8.57 -3.23
C PHE A 20 -4.93 -7.69 -4.04
N ALA A 21 -4.47 -7.13 -5.15
CA ALA A 21 -5.32 -6.33 -6.04
C ALA A 21 -6.32 -7.19 -6.84
N ALA A 22 -6.02 -8.47 -7.06
CA ALA A 22 -6.82 -9.40 -7.85
C ALA A 22 -7.78 -10.29 -7.04
N MET A 23 -8.01 -10.00 -5.75
CA MET A 23 -8.88 -10.84 -4.94
C MET A 23 -10.33 -10.89 -5.46
N ASP A 24 -10.86 -12.10 -5.64
CA ASP A 24 -12.24 -12.32 -6.09
C ASP A 24 -13.30 -11.68 -5.18
N GLN A 25 -12.99 -11.50 -3.90
CA GLN A 25 -13.94 -10.94 -2.93
C GLN A 25 -14.45 -9.55 -3.32
N TYR A 26 -13.65 -8.76 -4.05
CA TYR A 26 -14.06 -7.44 -4.50
C TYR A 26 -15.28 -7.48 -5.43
N GLN A 27 -15.48 -8.58 -6.15
CA GLN A 27 -16.61 -8.76 -7.06
C GLN A 27 -17.67 -9.71 -6.49
N THR A 28 -17.27 -10.65 -5.63
CA THR A 28 -18.14 -11.75 -5.17
C THR A 28 -18.75 -11.52 -3.79
N LEU A 29 -18.02 -10.84 -2.88
CA LEU A 29 -18.43 -10.67 -1.48
C LEU A 29 -18.74 -9.20 -1.14
N TRP A 30 -18.05 -8.26 -1.78
CA TRP A 30 -18.26 -6.84 -1.54
C TRP A 30 -19.56 -6.36 -2.22
N PRO A 31 -20.25 -5.36 -1.64
CA PRO A 31 -21.43 -4.78 -2.29
C PRO A 31 -21.07 -4.17 -3.65
N ARG A 32 -21.94 -4.33 -4.65
CA ARG A 32 -21.67 -3.89 -6.03
C ARG A 32 -21.46 -2.38 -6.14
N GLU A 33 -22.13 -1.61 -5.28
CA GLU A 33 -22.01 -0.16 -5.15
C GLU A 33 -20.60 0.31 -4.76
N VAL A 34 -19.75 -0.57 -4.21
CA VAL A 34 -18.34 -0.26 -3.90
C VAL A 34 -17.49 -0.19 -5.17
N GLY A 35 -17.96 -0.74 -6.29
CA GLY A 35 -17.33 -0.55 -7.60
C GLY A 35 -16.38 -1.66 -8.05
N GLY A 36 -16.38 -2.81 -7.37
CA GLY A 36 -15.60 -4.00 -7.79
C GLY A 36 -14.13 -3.95 -7.39
N ALA A 37 -13.26 -4.53 -8.22
CA ALA A 37 -11.82 -4.58 -7.98
C ALA A 37 -11.19 -3.18 -7.99
N PRO A 38 -10.14 -2.93 -7.18
CA PRO A 38 -9.49 -1.63 -7.13
C PRO A 38 -8.93 -1.23 -8.51
N PRO A 39 -9.08 0.04 -8.92
CA PRO A 39 -8.71 0.51 -10.26
C PRO A 39 -7.19 0.73 -10.39
N ILE A 40 -6.41 -0.35 -10.31
CA ILE A 40 -4.95 -0.33 -10.37
C ILE A 40 -4.41 -0.87 -11.70
N LEU A 41 -3.60 -0.03 -12.35
CA LEU A 41 -2.75 -0.42 -13.48
C LEU A 41 -1.32 -0.62 -12.98
N PHE A 42 -0.79 -1.84 -13.10
CA PHE A 42 0.62 -2.16 -12.90
C PHE A 42 1.37 -1.93 -14.21
N ASN A 43 2.01 -0.78 -14.35
CA ASN A 43 2.78 -0.41 -15.53
C ASN A 43 4.27 -0.69 -15.30
N PHE A 44 4.77 -1.73 -15.96
CA PHE A 44 6.18 -2.07 -15.95
C PHE A 44 6.91 -1.31 -17.05
N MET A 45 7.85 -0.48 -16.66
CA MET A 45 8.80 0.17 -17.56
C MET A 45 9.90 -0.84 -17.90
N ASN A 46 9.68 -1.59 -18.97
CA ASN A 46 10.54 -2.67 -19.40
C ASN A 46 11.70 -2.14 -20.22
N ASN A 47 12.77 -1.78 -19.53
CA ASN A 47 14.00 -1.32 -20.14
C ASN A 47 15.03 -2.45 -20.34
N PHE A 48 14.65 -3.70 -20.07
CA PHE A 48 15.45 -4.92 -20.19
C PHE A 48 16.59 -5.07 -19.17
N TYR A 49 16.74 -4.16 -18.21
CA TYR A 49 17.87 -4.15 -17.27
C TYR A 49 17.47 -3.75 -15.83
N GLY A 50 17.80 -4.62 -14.87
CA GLY A 50 17.83 -4.34 -13.44
C GLY A 50 19.24 -4.00 -12.97
N MET A 51 19.56 -2.71 -12.86
CA MET A 51 20.95 -2.25 -12.75
C MET A 51 21.76 -2.75 -13.97
N GLY A 52 22.56 -3.80 -13.80
CA GLY A 52 23.32 -4.46 -14.87
C GLY A 52 22.83 -5.86 -15.23
N GLY A 53 21.93 -6.46 -14.44
CA GLY A 53 21.37 -7.78 -14.74
C GLY A 53 20.19 -7.70 -15.70
N GLN A 54 20.02 -8.69 -16.55
CA GLN A 54 18.92 -8.76 -17.53
C GLN A 54 17.77 -9.63 -17.00
N PRO A 55 16.51 -9.14 -16.98
CA PRO A 55 15.36 -9.99 -16.65
C PRO A 55 15.19 -11.16 -17.62
N VAL A 56 15.50 -10.97 -18.91
CA VAL A 56 15.37 -12.02 -19.92
C VAL A 56 16.73 -12.64 -20.19
N GLY A 57 16.82 -13.98 -20.08
CA GLY A 57 18.03 -14.73 -20.36
C GLY A 57 19.00 -14.88 -19.17
N GLU A 58 18.75 -14.17 -18.07
CA GLU A 58 19.59 -14.24 -16.87
C GLU A 58 18.77 -14.33 -15.58
N THR A 59 18.10 -13.24 -15.17
CA THR A 59 17.56 -13.13 -13.79
C THR A 59 16.11 -13.60 -13.65
N MET A 60 15.38 -13.87 -14.75
CA MET A 60 14.00 -14.38 -14.71
C MET A 60 13.68 -15.40 -15.82
N GLY A 61 12.67 -16.23 -15.57
CA GLY A 61 12.22 -17.30 -16.48
C GLY A 61 10.98 -16.99 -17.33
N MET A 62 10.39 -15.79 -17.22
CA MET A 62 9.11 -15.46 -17.86
C MET A 62 9.20 -15.24 -19.39
N GLY A 63 10.38 -14.81 -19.87
CA GLY A 63 10.62 -14.41 -21.26
C GLY A 63 9.95 -13.08 -21.63
N VAL A 64 8.62 -13.01 -21.56
CA VAL A 64 7.85 -11.77 -21.80
C VAL A 64 7.09 -11.43 -20.53
N LEU A 65 7.27 -10.20 -20.03
CA LEU A 65 6.74 -9.78 -18.73
C LEU A 65 5.22 -9.88 -18.70
N ALA A 66 4.52 -9.46 -19.77
CA ALA A 66 3.06 -9.57 -19.83
C ALA A 66 2.49 -10.98 -19.54
N ARG A 67 3.27 -12.05 -19.72
CA ARG A 67 2.83 -13.43 -19.42
C ARG A 67 2.54 -13.67 -17.95
N VAL A 68 3.12 -12.88 -17.04
CA VAL A 68 2.95 -13.11 -15.60
C VAL A 68 1.50 -12.91 -15.14
N GLY A 69 0.71 -12.11 -15.87
CA GLY A 69 -0.72 -11.96 -15.61
C GLY A 69 -1.49 -13.28 -15.62
N LEU A 70 -1.07 -14.26 -16.45
CA LEU A 70 -1.67 -15.60 -16.50
C LEU A 70 -1.57 -16.37 -15.18
N GLY A 71 -0.60 -16.01 -14.33
CA GLY A 71 -0.43 -16.62 -13.01
C GLY A 71 -1.25 -15.96 -11.90
N VAL A 72 -1.97 -14.88 -12.19
CA VAL A 72 -2.68 -14.07 -11.19
C VAL A 72 -4.19 -14.31 -11.23
N ASN A 73 -4.84 -14.21 -12.38
CA ASN A 73 -6.29 -14.42 -12.49
C ASN A 73 -6.70 -14.96 -13.89
N PRO A 74 -7.95 -15.44 -14.07
CA PRO A 74 -8.43 -16.00 -15.35
C PRO A 74 -8.38 -15.02 -16.53
N ASP A 75 -8.47 -13.72 -16.26
CA ASP A 75 -8.40 -12.65 -17.27
C ASP A 75 -6.95 -12.24 -17.61
N ALA A 76 -5.96 -12.96 -17.05
CA ALA A 76 -4.54 -12.70 -17.21
C ALA A 76 -4.13 -11.25 -16.85
N MET A 77 -4.77 -10.64 -15.86
CA MET A 77 -4.68 -9.21 -15.50
C MET A 77 -4.89 -8.26 -16.70
N HIS A 78 -5.64 -8.67 -17.71
CA HIS A 78 -5.77 -7.92 -18.96
C HIS A 78 -4.41 -7.51 -19.54
N ALA A 79 -3.38 -8.34 -19.35
CA ALA A 79 -2.01 -7.94 -19.59
C ALA A 79 -1.75 -7.64 -21.07
N GLU A 80 -1.15 -6.48 -21.34
CA GLU A 80 -0.75 -6.08 -22.68
C GLU A 80 0.75 -5.73 -22.70
N ARG A 81 1.44 -6.06 -23.80
CA ARG A 81 2.76 -5.52 -24.09
C ARG A 81 2.63 -4.43 -25.14
N VAL A 82 3.19 -3.26 -24.85
CA VAL A 82 3.10 -2.10 -25.74
C VAL A 82 4.49 -1.60 -26.08
N ASP A 83 4.65 -1.11 -27.30
CA ASP A 83 5.81 -0.32 -27.69
C ASP A 83 5.75 1.04 -26.99
N GLY A 84 6.58 1.22 -25.97
CA GLY A 84 6.67 2.45 -25.20
C GLY A 84 7.31 3.62 -25.96
N PHE A 85 7.94 3.38 -27.11
CA PHE A 85 8.46 4.43 -27.98
C PHE A 85 7.39 5.02 -28.91
N SER A 86 6.21 4.39 -29.00
CA SER A 86 5.05 4.94 -29.69
C SER A 86 4.08 5.59 -28.68
N PRO A 87 4.09 6.93 -28.51
CA PRO A 87 3.24 7.59 -27.52
C PRO A 87 1.74 7.36 -27.79
N LEU A 88 1.34 7.22 -29.06
CA LEU A 88 -0.04 6.90 -29.44
C LEU A 88 -0.42 5.47 -29.08
N ALA A 89 0.50 4.50 -29.21
CA ALA A 89 0.24 3.12 -28.80
C ALA A 89 0.07 3.03 -27.28
N VAL A 90 0.92 3.71 -26.51
CA VAL A 90 0.81 3.80 -25.04
C VAL A 90 -0.51 4.45 -24.64
N ALA A 91 -0.86 5.60 -25.23
CA ALA A 91 -2.12 6.29 -24.93
C ALA A 91 -3.34 5.41 -25.24
N ASN A 92 -3.31 4.68 -26.35
CA ASN A 92 -4.39 3.78 -26.76
C ASN A 92 -4.50 2.55 -25.83
N ALA A 93 -3.39 1.97 -25.39
CA ALA A 93 -3.38 0.89 -24.40
C ALA A 93 -3.92 1.37 -23.04
N VAL A 94 -3.43 2.51 -22.53
CA VAL A 94 -3.93 3.09 -21.27
C VAL A 94 -5.41 3.42 -21.34
N ALA A 95 -5.92 3.89 -22.49
CA ALA A 95 -7.34 4.16 -22.68
C ALA A 95 -8.19 2.88 -22.53
N ARG A 96 -7.80 1.77 -23.18
CA ARG A 96 -8.48 0.48 -23.02
C ARG A 96 -8.46 -0.01 -21.58
N GLN A 97 -7.29 0.02 -20.95
CA GLN A 97 -7.12 -0.44 -19.57
C GLN A 97 -7.94 0.40 -18.59
N ARG A 98 -8.00 1.73 -18.81
CA ARG A 98 -8.83 2.63 -17.99
C ARG A 98 -10.30 2.25 -18.01
N GLU A 99 -10.87 1.85 -19.16
CA GLU A 99 -12.27 1.45 -19.25
C GLU A 99 -12.56 0.24 -18.34
N LEU A 100 -11.70 -0.77 -18.38
CA LEU A 100 -11.79 -1.97 -17.53
C LEU A 100 -11.67 -1.62 -16.05
N LEU A 101 -10.66 -0.81 -15.69
CA LEU A 101 -10.39 -0.43 -14.31
C LEU A 101 -11.53 0.38 -13.69
N LEU A 102 -12.10 1.33 -14.44
CA LEU A 102 -13.25 2.12 -13.97
C LEU A 102 -14.55 1.31 -13.93
N ALA A 103 -14.62 0.19 -14.65
CA ALA A 103 -15.73 -0.76 -14.59
C ALA A 103 -15.58 -1.80 -13.44
N GLY A 104 -14.54 -1.69 -12.60
CA GLY A 104 -14.30 -2.63 -11.50
C GLY A 104 -13.73 -3.97 -11.93
N GLN A 105 -13.21 -4.06 -13.16
CA GLN A 105 -12.65 -5.27 -13.77
C GLN A 105 -11.12 -5.30 -13.66
N GLY A 106 -10.56 -4.58 -12.69
CA GLY A 106 -9.13 -4.63 -12.41
C GLY A 106 -8.69 -5.92 -11.70
N PRO A 107 -7.38 -6.08 -11.44
CA PRO A 107 -6.29 -5.18 -11.84
C PRO A 107 -5.87 -5.39 -13.29
N ALA A 108 -5.15 -4.40 -13.82
CA ALA A 108 -4.58 -4.41 -15.16
C ALA A 108 -3.04 -4.43 -15.13
N LEU A 109 -2.39 -5.02 -16.14
CA LEU A 109 -0.93 -5.01 -16.30
C LEU A 109 -0.53 -4.47 -17.68
N LEU A 110 0.49 -3.61 -17.71
CA LEU A 110 1.10 -3.12 -18.94
C LEU A 110 2.61 -3.37 -18.90
N ASP A 111 3.11 -4.14 -19.87
CA ASP A 111 4.53 -4.33 -20.16
C ASP A 111 4.94 -3.28 -21.21
N THR A 112 5.35 -2.10 -20.74
CA THR A 112 5.75 -0.98 -21.60
C THR A 112 7.21 -1.10 -21.97
N VAL A 113 7.48 -1.54 -23.20
CA VAL A 113 8.84 -1.70 -23.73
C VAL A 113 9.48 -0.33 -23.91
N THR A 114 10.61 -0.11 -23.26
CA THR A 114 11.36 1.14 -23.32
C THR A 114 12.85 0.84 -23.25
N TYR A 115 13.69 1.87 -23.12
CA TYR A 115 15.12 1.69 -22.96
C TYR A 115 15.73 2.80 -22.10
N ARG A 116 16.71 2.45 -21.26
CA ARG A 116 17.43 3.41 -20.41
C ARG A 116 18.71 3.86 -21.10
N PHE A 117 18.78 5.10 -21.59
CA PHE A 117 19.98 5.56 -22.31
C PHE A 117 21.21 5.84 -21.43
N SER A 118 21.01 6.13 -20.14
CA SER A 118 22.08 6.35 -19.16
C SER A 118 22.37 5.08 -18.35
N GLY A 119 23.44 5.10 -17.55
CA GLY A 119 23.67 4.11 -16.49
C GLY A 119 22.51 4.04 -15.48
N HIS A 120 22.53 3.04 -14.61
CA HIS A 120 21.52 2.85 -13.56
C HIS A 120 21.42 4.07 -12.63
N SER A 121 22.57 4.69 -12.35
CA SER A 121 22.67 5.99 -11.70
C SER A 121 23.53 6.93 -12.56
N PRO A 122 23.51 8.25 -12.29
CA PRO A 122 24.36 9.20 -13.02
C PRO A 122 25.87 8.91 -12.92
N SER A 123 26.30 8.11 -11.94
CA SER A 123 27.70 7.73 -11.72
C SER A 123 28.05 6.33 -12.26
N ASP A 124 27.08 5.60 -12.82
CA ASP A 124 27.29 4.26 -13.35
C ASP A 124 27.94 4.30 -14.74
N ALA A 125 29.09 3.63 -14.88
CA ALA A 125 29.85 3.54 -16.11
C ALA A 125 29.19 2.67 -17.19
N SER A 126 28.13 1.91 -16.86
CA SER A 126 27.31 1.15 -17.82
C SER A 126 28.08 0.11 -18.65
N ALA A 127 29.01 -0.63 -18.04
CA ALA A 127 29.87 -1.60 -18.73
C ALA A 127 29.17 -2.88 -19.22
N TYR A 128 27.87 -3.04 -18.97
CA TYR A 128 27.07 -4.25 -19.27
C TYR A 128 26.21 -4.11 -20.53
N ARG A 129 26.39 -3.03 -21.31
CA ARG A 129 25.66 -2.76 -22.55
C ARG A 129 26.61 -2.31 -23.63
N GLU A 130 26.42 -2.85 -24.83
CA GLU A 130 27.23 -2.46 -25.97
C GLU A 130 26.82 -1.09 -26.49
N ARG A 131 27.79 -0.33 -27.00
CA ARG A 131 27.52 1.00 -27.56
C ARG A 131 26.55 0.94 -28.74
N ASP A 132 26.72 -0.06 -29.61
CA ASP A 132 25.85 -0.31 -30.77
C ASP A 132 24.39 -0.53 -30.35
N GLU A 133 24.16 -1.32 -29.29
CA GLU A 133 22.81 -1.54 -28.74
C GLU A 133 22.15 -0.22 -28.33
N ILE A 134 22.89 0.62 -27.58
CA ILE A 134 22.38 1.91 -27.12
C ILE A 134 22.08 2.83 -28.29
N GLU A 135 22.97 2.89 -29.29
CA GLU A 135 22.78 3.72 -30.49
C GLU A 135 21.54 3.27 -31.28
N ARG A 136 21.33 1.96 -31.47
CA ARG A 136 20.13 1.42 -32.12
C ARG A 136 18.84 1.77 -31.39
N TRP A 137 18.82 1.77 -30.06
CA TRP A 137 17.65 2.23 -29.30
C TRP A 137 17.45 3.75 -29.38
N ARG A 138 18.52 4.54 -29.48
CA ARG A 138 18.43 6.00 -29.66
C ARG A 138 17.83 6.38 -31.00
N GLU A 139 18.08 5.60 -32.06
CA GLU A 139 17.43 5.79 -33.35
C GLU A 139 15.90 5.65 -33.27
N GLN A 140 15.41 4.90 -32.28
CA GLN A 140 13.97 4.70 -32.05
C GLN A 140 13.38 5.70 -31.05
N ASP A 141 14.15 6.65 -30.52
CA ASP A 141 13.69 7.59 -29.48
C ASP A 141 12.37 8.25 -29.87
N SER A 142 11.37 8.12 -28.98
CA SER A 142 10.01 8.61 -29.18
C SER A 142 9.98 10.11 -29.43
N LEU A 143 10.89 10.88 -28.83
CA LEU A 143 10.94 12.33 -29.04
C LEU A 143 11.37 12.64 -30.48
N VAL A 144 12.31 11.86 -31.02
CA VAL A 144 12.81 12.05 -32.39
C VAL A 144 11.82 11.50 -33.41
N ALA A 145 11.43 10.23 -33.25
CA ALA A 145 10.57 9.53 -34.20
C ALA A 145 9.16 10.15 -34.27
N TYR A 146 8.58 10.53 -33.12
CA TYR A 146 7.26 11.16 -33.11
C TYR A 146 7.29 12.58 -33.66
N GLN A 147 8.34 13.36 -33.38
CA GLN A 147 8.53 14.68 -33.97
C GLN A 147 8.61 14.60 -35.50
N GLN A 148 9.40 13.66 -36.03
CA GLN A 148 9.49 13.41 -37.47
C GLN A 148 8.12 13.04 -38.07
N ALA A 149 7.40 12.13 -37.42
CA ALA A 149 6.06 11.75 -37.88
C ALA A 149 5.09 12.95 -37.90
N MET A 150 5.13 13.84 -36.90
CA MET A 150 4.29 15.05 -36.87
C MET A 150 4.60 16.00 -38.03
N LEU A 151 5.88 16.16 -38.38
CA LEU A 151 6.32 16.97 -39.52
C LEU A 151 5.89 16.35 -40.87
N GLU A 152 6.17 15.07 -41.06
CA GLU A 152 5.87 14.35 -42.31
C GLU A 152 4.37 14.28 -42.61
N GLN A 153 3.55 14.14 -41.56
CA GLN A 153 2.09 14.08 -41.68
C GLN A 153 1.43 15.46 -41.70
N GLY A 154 2.21 16.54 -41.53
CA GLY A 154 1.70 17.91 -41.52
C GLY A 154 0.85 18.25 -40.28
N HIS A 155 1.07 17.55 -39.16
CA HIS A 155 0.43 17.82 -37.88
C HIS A 155 1.15 18.90 -37.07
N ALA A 156 2.40 19.21 -37.41
CA ALA A 156 3.17 20.34 -36.88
C ALA A 156 4.17 20.85 -37.93
N THR A 157 4.60 22.09 -37.77
CA THR A 157 5.72 22.70 -38.51
C THR A 157 7.00 22.70 -37.66
N ALA A 158 8.16 22.89 -38.30
CA ALA A 158 9.44 22.97 -37.59
C ALA A 158 9.45 24.16 -36.61
N ASP A 159 8.91 25.31 -37.04
CA ASP A 159 8.81 26.52 -36.21
C ASP A 159 7.91 26.29 -34.98
N GLU A 160 6.80 25.57 -35.12
CA GLU A 160 5.93 25.23 -33.98
C GLU A 160 6.62 24.32 -32.96
N LEU A 161 7.43 23.37 -33.43
CA LEU A 161 8.17 22.46 -32.57
C LEU A 161 9.33 23.17 -31.86
N GLU A 162 10.06 24.05 -32.55
CA GLU A 162 11.10 24.88 -31.93
C GLU A 162 10.50 25.86 -30.91
N ALA A 163 9.33 26.44 -31.22
CA ALA A 163 8.58 27.26 -30.27
C ALA A 163 8.14 26.46 -29.04
N LEU A 164 7.73 25.20 -29.22
CA LEU A 164 7.37 24.30 -28.12
C LEU A 164 8.58 24.01 -27.21
N ASP A 165 9.73 23.69 -27.79
CA ASP A 165 10.97 23.47 -27.05
C ASP A 165 11.37 24.70 -26.25
N SER A 166 11.33 25.87 -26.89
CA SER A 166 11.61 27.15 -26.24
C SER A 166 10.65 27.40 -25.06
N ALA A 167 9.35 27.13 -25.24
CA ALA A 167 8.36 27.27 -24.19
C ALA A 167 8.56 26.27 -23.04
N ILE A 168 9.01 25.04 -23.33
CA ILE A 168 9.37 24.04 -22.32
C ILE A 168 10.58 24.52 -21.52
N GLN A 169 11.63 25.01 -22.17
CA GLN A 169 12.82 25.54 -21.50
C GLN A 169 12.48 26.74 -20.60
N GLU A 170 11.66 27.66 -21.09
CA GLU A 170 11.19 28.80 -20.30
C GLU A 170 10.39 28.33 -19.08
N ARG A 171 9.46 27.37 -19.28
CA ARG A 171 8.68 26.79 -18.18
C ARG A 171 9.57 26.11 -17.15
N LEU A 172 10.52 25.27 -17.58
CA LEU A 172 11.47 24.60 -16.69
C LEU A 172 12.28 25.61 -15.90
N THR A 173 12.75 26.67 -16.55
CA THR A 173 13.48 27.75 -15.88
C THR A 173 12.62 28.39 -14.79
N ARG A 174 11.37 28.77 -15.10
CA ARG A 174 10.45 29.36 -14.10
C ARG A 174 10.17 28.41 -12.93
N VAL A 175 9.94 27.12 -13.21
CA VAL A 175 9.67 26.11 -12.17
C VAL A 175 10.90 25.91 -11.29
N LEU A 176 12.08 25.75 -11.87
CA LEU A 176 13.32 25.57 -11.11
C LEU A 176 13.66 26.81 -10.29
N THR A 177 13.47 28.01 -10.84
CA THR A 177 13.62 29.27 -10.09
C THR A 177 12.64 29.34 -8.91
N ALA A 178 11.38 28.92 -9.10
CA ALA A 178 10.41 28.88 -8.02
C ALA A 178 10.75 27.83 -6.95
N ALA A 179 11.23 26.65 -7.36
CA ALA A 179 11.58 25.56 -6.44
C ALA A 179 12.77 25.89 -5.52
N ILE A 180 13.72 26.70 -5.99
CA ILE A 180 14.86 27.14 -5.17
C ILE A 180 14.59 28.45 -4.41
N SER A 181 13.47 29.13 -4.70
CA SER A 181 13.10 30.40 -4.06
C SER A 181 12.66 30.14 -2.61
N PRO A 182 13.34 30.71 -1.60
CA PRO A 182 12.94 30.57 -0.20
C PRO A 182 11.55 31.15 0.09
N ASP A 183 11.12 32.17 -0.66
CA ASP A 183 9.83 32.83 -0.47
C ASP A 183 8.66 31.97 -1.00
N ARG A 184 8.89 31.23 -2.10
CA ARG A 184 7.86 30.41 -2.77
C ARG A 184 7.85 28.96 -2.29
N SER A 185 9.02 28.42 -2.00
CA SER A 185 9.21 27.05 -1.52
C SER A 185 9.98 27.12 -0.20
N PRO A 186 9.33 27.58 0.88
CA PRO A 186 9.96 27.70 2.18
C PRO A 186 10.50 26.33 2.61
N ARG A 187 11.75 26.34 3.06
CA ARG A 187 12.39 25.14 3.61
C ARG A 187 11.78 24.83 4.96
N ILE A 188 11.98 23.59 5.43
CA ILE A 188 11.70 23.23 6.82
C ILE A 188 12.37 24.27 7.75
N GLN A 189 11.61 24.76 8.73
CA GLN A 189 12.06 25.83 9.63
C GLN A 189 13.36 25.44 10.32
N GLU A 190 14.29 26.39 10.40
CA GLU A 190 15.54 26.21 11.13
C GLU A 190 15.25 25.81 12.58
N GLY A 191 15.91 24.74 13.06
CA GLY A 191 15.64 24.15 14.36
C GLY A 191 14.61 23.00 14.37
N THR A 192 13.89 22.76 13.27
CA THR A 192 13.07 21.54 13.13
C THR A 192 14.00 20.33 13.03
N THR A 193 13.83 19.38 13.92
CA THR A 193 14.59 18.12 13.88
C THR A 193 13.73 17.02 13.28
N ILE A 194 14.35 16.05 12.62
CA ILE A 194 13.66 14.83 12.17
C ILE A 194 12.89 14.21 13.34
N ALA A 195 13.51 14.16 14.53
CA ALA A 195 12.91 13.64 15.77
C ALA A 195 11.57 14.31 16.11
N GLY A 196 11.45 15.63 15.91
CA GLY A 196 10.21 16.39 16.12
C GLY A 196 9.11 16.11 15.10
N LEU A 197 9.42 15.43 13.99
CA LEU A 197 8.49 15.09 12.91
C LEU A 197 8.04 13.62 12.94
N ILE A 198 8.71 12.77 13.73
CA ILE A 198 8.49 11.32 13.76
C ILE A 198 7.06 10.97 14.16
N PHE A 199 6.50 11.65 15.16
CA PHE A 199 5.16 11.39 15.68
C PHE A 199 4.28 12.63 15.60
N SER A 200 3.01 12.45 15.25
CA SER A 200 2.09 13.59 15.09
C SER A 200 1.65 14.15 16.45
N HIS A 201 1.61 13.30 17.48
CA HIS A 201 1.04 13.60 18.80
C HIS A 201 -0.40 14.15 18.74
N GLN A 202 -1.12 13.83 17.66
CA GLN A 202 -2.49 14.27 17.45
C GLN A 202 -3.48 13.17 17.82
N ARG A 203 -4.60 13.59 18.42
CA ARG A 203 -5.76 12.72 18.62
C ARG A 203 -6.88 13.18 17.69
N ARG A 204 -7.41 12.26 16.89
CA ARG A 204 -8.55 12.51 16.00
C ARG A 204 -9.57 11.38 16.14
N GLU A 205 -10.80 11.72 16.50
CA GLU A 205 -11.88 10.74 16.64
C GLU A 205 -12.41 10.22 15.30
N ARG A 206 -12.38 11.04 14.26
CA ARG A 206 -12.72 10.63 12.90
C ARG A 206 -11.84 11.36 11.88
N LEU A 207 -11.66 10.74 10.72
CA LEU A 207 -10.91 11.32 9.60
C LEU A 207 -11.81 11.85 8.47
N ASP A 208 -13.10 11.58 8.55
CA ASP A 208 -14.11 11.96 7.56
C ASP A 208 -15.45 12.17 8.27
N GLU A 209 -16.30 13.02 7.68
CA GLU A 209 -17.57 13.48 8.24
C GLU A 209 -18.75 12.57 7.87
N ARG A 210 -18.55 11.60 6.96
CA ARG A 210 -19.55 10.61 6.57
C ARG A 210 -20.09 9.83 7.76
N THR A 211 -21.30 9.33 7.61
CA THR A 211 -21.88 8.37 8.57
C THR A 211 -21.18 7.02 8.41
N PRO A 212 -20.69 6.38 9.49
CA PRO A 212 -20.08 5.06 9.39
C PRO A 212 -21.06 4.00 8.88
N GLU A 213 -20.61 3.25 7.88
CA GLU A 213 -21.38 2.13 7.31
C GLU A 213 -21.30 0.92 8.24
N VAL A 214 -22.46 0.44 8.68
CA VAL A 214 -22.65 -0.70 9.59
C VAL A 214 -23.90 -1.48 9.19
N LEU A 215 -23.93 -2.78 9.47
CA LEU A 215 -25.05 -3.68 9.21
C LEU A 215 -25.97 -3.84 10.43
N GLN A 216 -25.46 -3.52 11.62
CA GLN A 216 -26.18 -3.53 12.89
C GLN A 216 -25.87 -2.23 13.64
N THR A 217 -26.80 -1.75 14.44
CA THR A 217 -26.53 -0.67 15.40
C THR A 217 -25.65 -1.18 16.55
N GLU A 218 -24.99 -0.27 17.29
CA GLU A 218 -24.19 -0.66 18.47
C GLU A 218 -25.04 -1.45 19.48
N ALA A 219 -26.33 -1.11 19.61
CA ALA A 219 -27.28 -1.74 20.54
C ALA A 219 -27.68 -3.17 20.10
N GLU A 220 -27.80 -3.43 18.80
CA GLU A 220 -28.10 -4.77 18.25
C GLU A 220 -26.88 -5.68 18.27
N SER A 221 -25.67 -5.11 18.25
CA SER A 221 -24.43 -5.87 18.30
C SER A 221 -24.23 -6.58 19.65
N ARG A 222 -23.31 -7.55 19.69
CA ARG A 222 -22.94 -8.25 20.94
C ARG A 222 -22.23 -7.38 21.98
N LEU A 223 -21.97 -6.10 21.70
CA LEU A 223 -21.26 -5.18 22.59
C LEU A 223 -21.92 -5.05 23.97
N HIS A 224 -23.25 -5.13 24.04
CA HIS A 224 -23.98 -5.12 25.30
C HIS A 224 -23.56 -6.25 26.25
N VAL A 225 -23.25 -7.45 25.72
CA VAL A 225 -22.74 -8.59 26.50
C VAL A 225 -21.37 -8.26 27.08
N THR A 226 -20.50 -7.65 26.28
CA THR A 226 -19.17 -7.21 26.71
C THR A 226 -19.26 -6.14 27.79
N HIS A 227 -20.17 -5.17 27.66
CA HIS A 227 -20.35 -4.10 28.65
C HIS A 227 -20.92 -4.58 29.99
N ALA A 228 -21.67 -5.70 30.01
CA ALA A 228 -22.20 -6.27 31.24
C ALA A 228 -21.14 -6.96 32.13
N LYS A 229 -19.92 -7.19 31.62
CA LYS A 229 -18.86 -7.90 32.34
C LYS A 229 -18.08 -7.02 33.32
N HIS A 230 -17.70 -7.62 34.44
CA HIS A 230 -16.86 -6.98 35.46
C HIS A 230 -15.49 -6.57 34.89
N ARG A 231 -15.09 -5.32 35.14
CA ARG A 231 -13.83 -4.73 34.67
C ARG A 231 -12.66 -4.93 35.63
N VAL A 232 -12.95 -5.31 36.87
CA VAL A 232 -12.00 -5.57 37.94
C VAL A 232 -12.15 -7.00 38.43
N ALA A 233 -11.06 -7.58 38.95
CA ALA A 233 -11.05 -8.97 39.36
C ALA A 233 -11.79 -9.24 40.68
N PHE A 234 -11.87 -8.23 41.56
CA PHE A 234 -12.43 -8.36 42.91
C PHE A 234 -13.53 -7.33 43.15
N ASP A 235 -14.53 -7.74 43.94
CA ASP A 235 -15.59 -6.84 44.40
C ASP A 235 -15.13 -5.94 45.56
N ALA A 236 -16.04 -5.11 46.08
CA ALA A 236 -15.76 -4.19 47.19
C ALA A 236 -15.38 -4.90 48.52
N ALA A 237 -15.69 -6.19 48.66
CA ALA A 237 -15.33 -7.02 49.81
C ALA A 237 -14.03 -7.82 49.58
N GLY A 238 -13.35 -7.63 48.43
CA GLY A 238 -12.14 -8.33 48.06
C GLY A 238 -12.36 -9.77 47.57
N GLN A 239 -13.59 -10.17 47.28
CA GLN A 239 -13.90 -11.49 46.75
C GLN A 239 -13.79 -11.50 45.22
N PRO A 240 -13.22 -12.56 44.61
CA PRO A 240 -13.05 -12.61 43.16
C PRO A 240 -14.39 -12.78 42.44
N HIS A 241 -14.60 -12.03 41.37
CA HIS A 241 -15.72 -12.26 40.47
C HIS A 241 -15.56 -13.59 39.70
N PRO A 242 -16.66 -14.26 39.31
CA PRO A 242 -16.60 -15.44 38.45
C PRO A 242 -15.85 -15.13 37.14
N ARG A 243 -14.84 -15.95 36.80
CA ARG A 243 -13.94 -15.67 35.66
C ARG A 243 -14.66 -15.44 34.33
N ASN A 244 -15.76 -16.15 34.08
CA ASN A 244 -16.57 -15.99 32.85
C ASN A 244 -17.38 -14.68 32.80
N GLN A 245 -17.56 -14.02 33.94
CA GLN A 245 -18.22 -12.71 34.06
C GLN A 245 -17.23 -11.55 34.07
N CYS A 246 -15.93 -11.82 34.11
CA CYS A 246 -14.88 -10.81 33.98
C CYS A 246 -14.58 -10.54 32.49
N LEU A 247 -14.30 -9.28 32.17
CA LEU A 247 -13.89 -8.86 30.83
C LEU A 247 -12.56 -9.54 30.46
N THR A 248 -12.53 -10.20 29.31
CA THR A 248 -11.30 -10.80 28.79
C THR A 248 -10.47 -9.79 27.99
N TYR A 249 -9.19 -10.08 27.80
CA TYR A 249 -8.29 -9.26 26.99
C TYR A 249 -8.78 -9.11 25.54
N ALA A 250 -9.23 -10.22 24.94
CA ALA A 250 -9.79 -10.22 23.58
C ALA A 250 -11.07 -9.37 23.47
N GLU A 251 -11.92 -9.40 24.49
CA GLU A 251 -13.13 -8.58 24.53
C GLU A 251 -12.83 -7.08 24.71
N ALA A 252 -11.76 -6.73 25.42
CA ALA A 252 -11.34 -5.33 25.54
C ALA A 252 -10.83 -4.78 24.20
N ILE A 253 -10.09 -5.58 23.44
CA ILE A 253 -9.68 -5.21 22.08
C ILE A 253 -10.90 -5.12 21.15
N PHE A 254 -11.81 -6.10 21.21
CA PHE A 254 -13.07 -6.06 20.47
C PHE A 254 -13.84 -4.75 20.73
N GLU A 255 -13.91 -4.32 22.00
CA GLU A 255 -14.58 -3.08 22.40
C GLU A 255 -13.89 -1.82 21.83
N ALA A 256 -12.56 -1.79 21.76
CA ALA A 256 -11.81 -0.71 21.09
C ALA A 256 -12.10 -0.67 19.57
N MET A 257 -12.07 -1.83 18.91
CA MET A 257 -12.39 -1.94 17.48
C MET A 257 -13.82 -1.48 17.18
N MET A 258 -14.80 -2.01 17.92
CA MET A 258 -16.21 -1.59 17.84
C MET A 258 -16.35 -0.08 18.02
N HIS A 259 -15.74 0.48 19.07
CA HIS A 259 -15.82 1.91 19.35
C HIS A 259 -15.41 2.75 18.13
N ARG A 260 -14.31 2.36 17.47
CA ARG A 260 -13.79 3.13 16.34
C ARG A 260 -14.58 2.90 15.05
N PHE A 261 -14.99 1.67 14.74
CA PHE A 261 -15.78 1.37 13.54
C PHE A 261 -17.08 2.18 13.47
N TYR A 262 -17.73 2.43 14.62
CA TYR A 262 -18.98 3.18 14.70
C TYR A 262 -18.80 4.71 14.80
N ARG A 263 -17.56 5.21 14.79
CA ARG A 263 -17.26 6.66 14.89
C ARG A 263 -16.49 7.19 13.70
N ASP A 264 -15.62 6.38 13.13
CA ASP A 264 -14.80 6.75 12.00
C ASP A 264 -15.25 5.99 10.75
N PRO A 265 -15.87 6.64 9.76
CA PRO A 265 -16.33 5.98 8.53
C PRO A 265 -15.16 5.50 7.66
N THR A 266 -13.94 6.01 7.89
CA THR A 266 -12.74 5.60 7.14
C THR A 266 -12.07 4.36 7.70
N MET A 267 -12.49 3.88 8.87
CA MET A 267 -11.80 2.74 9.48
C MET A 267 -12.04 1.46 8.66
N VAL A 268 -10.96 0.75 8.34
CA VAL A 268 -11.02 -0.63 7.85
C VAL A 268 -10.12 -1.52 8.71
N ALA A 269 -10.42 -2.82 8.73
CA ALA A 269 -9.51 -3.80 9.31
C ALA A 269 -9.46 -5.07 8.46
N TYR A 270 -8.29 -5.68 8.34
CA TYR A 270 -8.12 -6.91 7.57
C TYR A 270 -6.81 -7.61 7.94
N GLY A 271 -6.72 -8.86 7.54
CA GLY A 271 -5.63 -9.77 7.88
C GLY A 271 -6.06 -11.19 7.55
N GLU A 272 -5.21 -12.15 7.84
CA GLU A 272 -5.50 -13.57 7.60
C GLU A 272 -6.60 -14.02 8.57
N GLU A 273 -7.76 -14.41 8.02
CA GLU A 273 -8.92 -14.91 8.78
C GLU A 273 -9.52 -13.91 9.81
N ASN A 274 -9.30 -12.61 9.63
CA ASN A 274 -9.82 -11.58 10.54
C ASN A 274 -11.35 -11.51 10.59
N ARG A 275 -12.04 -11.78 9.48
CA ARG A 275 -13.50 -11.67 9.39
C ARG A 275 -14.18 -12.94 9.90
N ASP A 276 -14.15 -14.02 9.11
CA ASP A 276 -15.05 -15.16 9.32
C ASP A 276 -14.72 -15.98 10.58
N TRP A 277 -13.43 -16.14 10.91
CA TRP A 277 -12.99 -16.79 12.15
C TRP A 277 -12.81 -15.82 13.32
N GLY A 278 -12.88 -14.52 13.06
CA GLY A 278 -12.67 -13.47 14.05
C GLY A 278 -11.20 -13.24 14.40
N GLY A 279 -10.26 -13.60 13.52
CA GLY A 279 -8.81 -13.56 13.73
C GLY A 279 -8.29 -14.73 14.56
N ALA A 280 -6.96 -14.87 14.66
CA ALA A 280 -6.30 -16.01 15.30
C ALA A 280 -6.74 -16.28 16.75
N PHE A 281 -7.20 -15.25 17.45
CA PHE A 281 -7.67 -15.31 18.85
C PHE A 281 -9.12 -14.85 19.03
N ALA A 282 -9.92 -14.89 17.96
CA ALA A 282 -11.35 -14.56 17.97
C ALA A 282 -11.71 -13.13 18.46
N VAL A 283 -10.76 -12.18 18.38
CA VAL A 283 -10.95 -10.79 18.78
C VAL A 283 -12.05 -10.10 17.97
N TYR A 284 -12.15 -10.40 16.67
CA TYR A 284 -13.13 -9.78 15.78
C TYR A 284 -14.49 -10.50 15.77
N ARG A 285 -14.66 -11.57 16.54
CA ARG A 285 -15.93 -12.31 16.59
C ARG A 285 -17.08 -11.36 16.95
N GLY A 286 -18.17 -11.38 16.18
CA GLY A 286 -19.29 -10.45 16.31
C GLY A 286 -19.20 -9.18 15.44
N LEU A 287 -18.02 -8.89 14.84
CA LEU A 287 -17.89 -7.79 13.87
C LEU A 287 -18.36 -8.17 12.48
N THR A 288 -18.30 -9.45 12.12
CA THR A 288 -18.77 -9.97 10.82
C THR A 288 -20.23 -9.64 10.58
N GLU A 289 -21.06 -9.78 11.60
CA GLU A 289 -22.49 -9.47 11.56
C GLU A 289 -22.75 -7.95 11.61
N ALA A 290 -21.85 -7.18 12.23
CA ALA A 290 -22.00 -5.74 12.41
C ALA A 290 -21.44 -4.90 11.24
N LEU A 291 -20.53 -5.43 10.42
CA LEU A 291 -19.79 -4.66 9.41
C LEU A 291 -19.91 -5.23 8.00
N PRO A 292 -20.06 -4.37 6.97
CA PRO A 292 -20.00 -4.81 5.59
C PRO A 292 -18.59 -5.29 5.22
N TYR A 293 -18.48 -6.12 4.16
CA TYR A 293 -17.22 -6.72 3.73
C TYR A 293 -16.12 -5.70 3.45
N HIS A 294 -16.43 -4.57 2.81
CA HIS A 294 -15.43 -3.55 2.47
C HIS A 294 -14.82 -2.83 3.69
N ARG A 295 -15.34 -3.05 4.91
CA ARG A 295 -14.80 -2.50 6.17
C ARG A 295 -14.08 -3.51 7.05
N LEU A 296 -14.44 -4.77 6.97
CA LEU A 296 -13.75 -5.88 7.64
C LEU A 296 -13.72 -7.08 6.69
N PHE A 297 -12.52 -7.49 6.26
CA PHE A 297 -12.35 -8.57 5.30
C PHE A 297 -11.09 -9.41 5.56
N ASN A 298 -10.99 -10.55 4.90
CA ASN A 298 -9.81 -11.41 4.95
C ASN A 298 -8.82 -11.01 3.85
N ALA A 299 -7.54 -11.08 4.16
CA ALA A 299 -6.45 -10.91 3.20
C ALA A 299 -5.87 -12.27 2.74
N PRO A 300 -5.14 -12.32 1.61
CA PRO A 300 -4.30 -13.47 1.29
C PRO A 300 -3.15 -13.62 2.31
N ILE A 301 -2.52 -14.79 2.33
CA ILE A 301 -1.30 -15.07 3.10
C ILE A 301 -0.11 -14.37 2.43
N ALA A 302 -0.06 -13.04 2.61
CA ALA A 302 0.85 -12.14 1.93
C ALA A 302 1.14 -10.94 2.85
N GLU A 303 2.01 -11.14 3.83
CA GLU A 303 2.21 -10.20 4.93
C GLU A 303 2.74 -8.85 4.45
N ALA A 304 3.60 -8.83 3.42
CA ALA A 304 4.11 -7.58 2.87
C ALA A 304 2.98 -6.82 2.17
N ALA A 305 2.13 -7.48 1.40
CA ALA A 305 0.96 -6.80 0.81
C ALA A 305 -0.05 -6.34 1.87
N ILE A 306 -0.27 -7.09 2.95
CA ILE A 306 -1.15 -6.68 4.07
C ILE A 306 -0.66 -5.36 4.66
N VAL A 307 0.63 -5.28 5.02
CA VAL A 307 1.20 -4.07 5.63
C VAL A 307 1.33 -2.94 4.61
N GLY A 308 1.84 -3.21 3.41
CA GLY A 308 2.05 -2.20 2.37
C GLY A 308 0.74 -1.57 1.87
N SER A 309 -0.33 -2.36 1.71
CA SER A 309 -1.66 -1.83 1.37
C SER A 309 -2.23 -0.97 2.50
N ALA A 310 -1.99 -1.32 3.76
CA ALA A 310 -2.42 -0.52 4.90
C ALA A 310 -1.66 0.79 4.98
N VAL A 311 -0.36 0.79 4.65
CA VAL A 311 0.42 2.01 4.51
C VAL A 311 -0.18 2.90 3.43
N GLY A 312 -0.44 2.35 2.24
CA GLY A 312 -1.06 3.11 1.14
C GLY A 312 -2.44 3.68 1.51
N TYR A 313 -3.27 2.90 2.21
CA TYR A 313 -4.58 3.33 2.68
C TYR A 313 -4.48 4.49 3.70
N ALA A 314 -3.55 4.38 4.65
CA ALA A 314 -3.28 5.41 5.64
C ALA A 314 -2.81 6.73 5.01
N LEU A 315 -1.86 6.64 4.06
CA LEU A 315 -1.38 7.79 3.29
C LEU A 315 -2.47 8.44 2.44
N SER A 316 -3.48 7.66 2.03
CA SER A 316 -4.65 8.13 1.28
C SER A 316 -5.73 8.74 2.18
N GLY A 317 -5.47 8.89 3.50
CA GLY A 317 -6.35 9.55 4.45
C GLY A 317 -7.30 8.62 5.22
N GLY A 318 -7.18 7.31 5.05
CA GLY A 318 -8.00 6.33 5.77
C GLY A 318 -7.37 5.87 7.09
N ARG A 319 -8.18 5.32 8.01
CA ARG A 319 -7.69 4.67 9.24
C ARG A 319 -7.70 3.15 9.08
N VAL A 320 -6.64 2.47 9.50
CA VAL A 320 -6.57 1.01 9.30
C VAL A 320 -5.95 0.27 10.47
N VAL A 321 -6.53 -0.89 10.77
CA VAL A 321 -5.93 -1.90 11.67
C VAL A 321 -5.69 -3.17 10.87
N VAL A 322 -4.43 -3.49 10.59
CA VAL A 322 -4.07 -4.78 10.00
C VAL A 322 -3.55 -5.74 11.05
N GLU A 323 -3.72 -7.03 10.81
CA GLU A 323 -3.23 -8.08 11.70
C GLU A 323 -2.39 -9.09 10.92
N LEU A 324 -1.22 -9.43 11.48
CA LEU A 324 -0.48 -10.64 11.10
C LEU A 324 -0.66 -11.65 12.22
N MET A 325 -0.84 -12.93 11.89
CA MET A 325 -1.25 -13.94 12.88
C MET A 325 -0.30 -14.02 14.08
N TYR A 326 1.01 -13.99 13.85
CA TYR A 326 2.05 -14.07 14.87
C TYR A 326 3.19 -13.09 14.59
N CYS A 327 3.83 -12.60 15.66
CA CYS A 327 4.99 -11.70 15.61
C CYS A 327 6.14 -12.27 14.77
N ASP A 328 6.30 -13.59 14.75
CA ASP A 328 7.32 -14.31 13.98
C ASP A 328 7.21 -14.01 12.46
N PHE A 329 6.01 -13.67 11.96
CA PHE A 329 5.78 -13.35 10.55
C PHE A 329 6.05 -11.89 10.19
N MET A 330 6.41 -11.02 11.15
CA MET A 330 6.83 -9.65 10.83
C MET A 330 8.03 -9.60 9.89
N GLY A 331 8.91 -10.62 9.94
CA GLY A 331 10.03 -10.74 9.01
C GLY A 331 9.61 -10.83 7.54
N ARG A 332 8.41 -11.34 7.24
CA ARG A 332 7.85 -11.41 5.89
C ARG A 332 7.47 -10.04 5.33
N ALA A 333 7.08 -9.11 6.21
CA ALA A 333 6.71 -7.74 5.90
C ALA A 333 7.77 -6.70 6.35
N GLY A 334 9.03 -7.13 6.57
CA GLY A 334 10.03 -6.31 7.24
C GLY A 334 10.27 -4.94 6.61
N ASP A 335 10.35 -4.84 5.27
CA ASP A 335 10.51 -3.54 4.61
C ASP A 335 9.29 -2.63 4.83
N GLU A 336 8.09 -3.20 4.70
CA GLU A 336 6.82 -2.50 4.86
C GLU A 336 6.62 -1.99 6.30
N ILE A 337 7.12 -2.73 7.29
CA ILE A 337 7.05 -2.32 8.71
C ILE A 337 8.17 -1.32 9.04
N PHE A 338 9.43 -1.66 8.75
CA PHE A 338 10.57 -0.91 9.28
C PHE A 338 10.95 0.31 8.43
N ASN A 339 10.53 0.34 7.17
CA ASN A 339 10.77 1.47 6.27
C ASN A 339 9.48 2.20 5.95
N GLN A 340 8.49 1.51 5.38
CA GLN A 340 7.29 2.20 4.88
C GLN A 340 6.43 2.72 6.05
N MET A 341 5.91 1.84 6.91
CA MET A 341 5.07 2.22 8.04
C MET A 341 5.76 3.22 8.99
N ALA A 342 7.07 3.09 9.18
CA ALA A 342 7.81 3.90 10.14
C ALA A 342 8.15 5.33 9.66
N LYS A 343 8.46 5.54 8.36
CA LYS A 343 9.24 6.73 7.96
C LYS A 343 8.46 7.79 7.21
N TRP A 344 7.29 7.49 6.63
CA TRP A 344 6.57 8.40 5.75
C TRP A 344 6.29 9.78 6.36
N GLN A 345 5.94 9.84 7.64
CA GLN A 345 5.63 11.10 8.28
C GLN A 345 6.85 12.03 8.34
N ALA A 346 8.01 11.52 8.77
CA ALA A 346 9.23 12.31 8.79
C ALA A 346 9.76 12.62 7.38
N MET A 347 9.70 11.65 6.46
CA MET A 347 10.15 11.83 5.06
C MET A 347 9.32 12.88 4.30
N SER A 348 8.05 13.04 4.65
CA SER A 348 7.17 14.07 4.06
C SER A 348 7.24 15.41 4.79
N GLY A 349 8.12 15.59 5.78
CA GLY A 349 8.18 16.82 6.57
C GLY A 349 6.94 17.04 7.45
N GLY A 350 6.22 15.98 7.81
CA GLY A 350 4.98 16.03 8.60
C GLY A 350 3.71 16.28 7.78
N VAL A 351 3.80 16.34 6.44
CA VAL A 351 2.64 16.54 5.56
C VAL A 351 1.74 15.31 5.50
N LEU A 352 2.33 14.11 5.49
CA LEU A 352 1.61 12.84 5.49
C LEU A 352 1.56 12.29 6.92
N THR A 353 0.41 11.77 7.34
CA THR A 353 0.22 11.14 8.66
C THR A 353 -0.07 9.65 8.51
N MET A 354 0.27 8.85 9.53
CA MET A 354 0.11 7.40 9.52
C MET A 354 -0.91 6.90 10.58
N PRO A 355 -2.24 7.05 10.36
CA PRO A 355 -3.28 6.50 11.24
C PRO A 355 -3.47 4.98 11.05
N MET A 356 -2.39 4.23 11.24
CA MET A 356 -2.31 2.79 11.04
C MET A 356 -1.89 2.08 12.32
N VAL A 357 -2.54 0.96 12.62
CA VAL A 357 -2.11 0.02 13.65
C VAL A 357 -1.83 -1.33 13.00
N LEU A 358 -0.64 -1.88 13.24
CA LEU A 358 -0.33 -3.28 12.97
C LEU A 358 -0.45 -4.06 14.29
N ARG A 359 -1.38 -5.01 14.34
CA ARG A 359 -1.52 -5.94 15.46
C ARG A 359 -0.81 -7.26 15.12
N VAL A 360 -0.11 -7.78 16.12
CA VAL A 360 0.51 -9.10 16.07
C VAL A 360 0.29 -9.81 17.40
N SER A 361 0.28 -11.13 17.39
CA SER A 361 0.28 -11.90 18.62
C SER A 361 1.70 -12.27 19.05
N VAL A 362 1.95 -12.26 20.36
CA VAL A 362 3.21 -12.69 20.99
C VAL A 362 2.84 -13.69 22.08
N GLY A 363 3.44 -14.87 22.10
CA GLY A 363 3.14 -15.88 23.12
C GLY A 363 3.96 -17.16 22.94
N ASN A 364 4.18 -17.94 24.00
CA ASN A 364 5.30 -18.90 24.09
C ASN A 364 4.92 -20.40 23.97
N LYS A 365 3.97 -20.78 23.11
CA LYS A 365 3.37 -22.15 23.18
C LYS A 365 3.51 -23.05 21.96
N TYR A 366 3.85 -22.56 20.78
CA TYR A 366 3.70 -23.36 19.54
C TYR A 366 5.01 -23.54 18.74
N GLY A 367 6.15 -23.54 19.43
CA GLY A 367 7.47 -23.78 18.82
C GLY A 367 8.12 -22.52 18.25
N ALA A 368 9.26 -22.70 17.57
CA ALA A 368 10.20 -21.60 17.28
C ALA A 368 9.69 -20.51 16.32
N GLN A 369 8.61 -20.75 15.57
CA GLN A 369 7.99 -19.81 14.63
C GLN A 369 6.61 -19.30 15.10
N HIS A 370 6.31 -19.48 16.39
CA HIS A 370 5.09 -19.00 17.04
C HIS A 370 5.37 -18.63 18.51
N SER A 371 6.60 -18.17 18.78
CA SER A 371 7.08 -17.94 20.14
C SER A 371 8.02 -16.76 20.30
N GLN A 372 8.44 -16.13 19.21
CA GLN A 372 9.40 -15.03 19.30
C GLN A 372 8.73 -13.74 19.78
N ASP A 373 9.53 -12.92 20.46
CA ASP A 373 9.20 -11.54 20.82
C ASP A 373 10.21 -10.62 20.12
N TRP A 374 9.71 -9.81 19.18
CA TRP A 374 10.53 -8.86 18.41
C TRP A 374 10.39 -7.42 18.92
N SER A 375 9.81 -7.21 20.11
CA SER A 375 9.60 -5.88 20.69
C SER A 375 10.88 -5.05 20.78
N ALA A 376 12.00 -5.66 21.17
CA ALA A 376 13.30 -4.99 21.23
C ALA A 376 13.75 -4.47 19.86
N LEU A 377 13.67 -5.31 18.82
CA LEU A 377 14.00 -4.91 17.44
C LEU A 377 13.13 -3.72 17.01
N CYS A 378 11.81 -3.84 17.19
CA CYS A 378 10.85 -2.82 16.76
C CYS A 378 11.05 -1.49 17.50
N THR A 379 11.41 -1.53 18.79
CA THR A 379 11.68 -0.34 19.61
C THR A 379 12.94 0.41 19.15
N HIS A 380 13.86 -0.27 18.45
CA HIS A 380 15.04 0.34 17.85
C HIS A 380 14.80 0.93 16.46
N ILE A 381 13.58 0.84 15.91
CA ILE A 381 13.22 1.44 14.61
C ILE A 381 12.57 2.80 14.83
N PRO A 382 13.23 3.92 14.45
CA PRO A 382 12.63 5.25 14.55
C PRO A 382 11.38 5.35 13.67
N GLY A 383 10.28 5.89 14.21
CA GLY A 383 9.00 5.98 13.50
C GLY A 383 7.93 5.02 13.99
N LEU A 384 8.32 3.94 14.67
CA LEU A 384 7.35 3.00 15.24
C LEU A 384 7.02 3.37 16.69
N GLN A 385 5.72 3.39 17.00
CA GLN A 385 5.23 3.35 18.37
C GLN A 385 4.92 1.90 18.73
N VAL A 386 5.70 1.33 19.64
CA VAL A 386 5.56 -0.07 20.06
C VAL A 386 4.80 -0.11 21.38
N PHE A 387 3.66 -0.81 21.39
CA PHE A 387 2.84 -1.02 22.58
C PHE A 387 2.79 -2.51 22.93
N PHE A 388 2.95 -2.82 24.22
CA PHE A 388 2.87 -4.19 24.75
C PHE A 388 1.89 -4.22 25.93
N PRO A 389 0.57 -4.21 25.68
CA PRO A 389 -0.43 -4.05 26.75
C PRO A 389 -0.49 -5.30 27.63
N ALA A 390 -0.47 -5.13 28.96
CA ALA A 390 -0.46 -6.25 29.91
C ALA A 390 -1.83 -6.55 30.54
N THR A 391 -2.77 -5.60 30.48
CA THR A 391 -4.12 -5.75 31.03
C THR A 391 -5.20 -5.43 30.00
N PRO A 392 -6.45 -5.89 30.21
CA PRO A 392 -7.58 -5.48 29.36
C PRO A 392 -7.78 -3.94 29.32
N TYR A 393 -7.48 -3.24 30.42
CA TYR A 393 -7.54 -1.78 30.46
C TYR A 393 -6.50 -1.15 29.52
N ASP A 394 -5.26 -1.63 29.56
CA ASP A 394 -4.19 -1.16 28.67
C ASP A 394 -4.53 -1.46 27.20
N ALA A 395 -4.99 -2.68 26.91
CA ALA A 395 -5.29 -3.13 25.56
C ALA A 395 -6.36 -2.28 24.87
N LYS A 396 -7.43 -1.91 25.61
CA LYS A 396 -8.44 -0.98 25.11
C LYS A 396 -7.95 0.47 25.08
N GLY A 397 -7.19 0.90 26.09
CA GLY A 397 -6.77 2.29 26.23
C GLY A 397 -5.69 2.72 25.23
N MET A 398 -4.88 1.77 24.75
CA MET A 398 -3.80 2.00 23.79
C MET A 398 -4.23 1.88 22.32
N LEU A 399 -5.42 1.32 22.05
CA LEU A 399 -5.97 1.11 20.71
C LEU A 399 -7.14 2.08 20.43
#